data_AF-A0A9K3IE68-F1
#
_entry.id   AF-A0A9K3IE68-F1
#
_cell.length_a   1.000
_cell.length_b   1.000
_cell.length_c   1.000
_cell.angle_alpha   90.00
_cell.angle_beta   90.00
_cell.angle_gamma   90.00
#
_symmetry.space_group_name_H-M   'P 1'
#
loop_
_entity.id
_entity.type
_entity.pdbx_description
1 polymer ?
#
loop_
_entity_poly.entity_id
_entity_poly.type
_entity_poly.pdbx_seq_one_letter_code
_entity_poly.pdbx_strand_id
1 'polypeptide(L)'
;MNIFKVAHFVPEKPMYEQGLILLHHLATLVLGFGGIYHALLGPKTLEESFPFFGYVWKDRNKMTTILGIHLILLGLGAFLLVFKALYFGGVYDTWAPRGGDVRKITNLTLSPSIIFGYLLKSPFGGKDGLLV
;
A
#
# COMPACT_ATOMS: atom_id res chain seq x y z
N MET A 1 9.61 14.69 5.74
CA MET A 1 9.33 15.11 4.35
C MET A 1 7.91 15.66 4.13
N ASN A 2 6.87 15.13 4.78
CA ASN A 2 5.49 15.63 4.62
C ASN A 2 5.34 17.10 5.07
N ILE A 3 5.74 17.41 6.30
CA ILE A 3 5.64 18.77 6.87
C ILE A 3 6.37 19.82 6.01
N PHE A 4 7.53 19.46 5.45
CA PHE A 4 8.27 20.32 4.53
C PHE A 4 7.49 20.63 3.24
N LYS A 5 6.86 19.62 2.64
CA LYS A 5 6.04 19.80 1.43
C LYS A 5 4.79 20.62 1.71
N VAL A 6 4.16 20.45 2.87
CA VAL A 6 2.99 21.26 3.28
C VAL A 6 3.40 22.71 3.55
N ALA A 7 4.53 22.94 4.22
CA ALA A 7 5.01 24.29 4.55
C ALA A 7 5.42 25.13 3.32
N HIS A 8 5.64 24.49 2.18
CA HIS A 8 6.02 25.14 0.91
C HIS A 8 4.97 24.92 -0.19
N PHE A 9 3.78 24.44 0.17
CA PHE A 9 2.69 24.29 -0.77
C PHE A 9 2.13 25.66 -1.14
N VAL A 10 2.13 25.95 -2.44
CA VAL A 10 1.52 27.16 -3.03
C VAL A 10 0.23 26.72 -3.75
N PRO A 11 -0.97 26.96 -3.19
CA PRO A 11 -2.23 26.47 -3.74
C PRO A 11 -2.55 26.97 -5.15
N GLU A 12 -2.01 28.12 -5.53
CA GLU A 12 -2.28 28.77 -6.82
C GLU A 12 -1.51 28.14 -7.98
N LYS A 13 -0.51 27.29 -7.69
CA LYS A 13 0.30 26.62 -8.70
C LYS A 13 -0.10 25.15 -8.86
N PRO A 14 -0.01 24.56 -10.06
CA PRO A 14 -0.24 23.13 -10.24
C PRO A 14 0.72 22.28 -9.40
N MET A 15 0.24 21.18 -8.81
CA MET A 15 1.06 20.35 -7.90
C MET A 15 2.28 19.71 -8.58
N TYR A 16 2.17 19.36 -9.86
CA TYR A 16 3.25 18.71 -10.61
C TYR A 16 4.47 19.63 -10.84
N GLU A 17 4.30 20.96 -10.72
CA GLU A 17 5.38 21.96 -10.84
C GLU A 17 6.13 22.17 -9.53
N GLN A 18 5.60 21.66 -8.41
CA GLN A 18 6.09 21.92 -7.05
C GLN A 18 6.90 20.77 -6.45
N GLY A 19 7.19 19.71 -7.21
CA GLY A 19 7.95 18.55 -6.72
C GLY A 19 7.22 17.73 -5.63
N LEU A 20 5.88 17.78 -5.61
CA LEU A 20 5.05 17.10 -4.62
C LEU A 20 4.81 15.64 -5.02
N ILE A 21 5.47 14.70 -4.33
CA ILE A 21 5.41 13.26 -4.68
C ILE A 21 4.98 12.29 -3.57
N LEU A 22 5.19 12.57 -2.27
CA LEU A 22 4.99 11.57 -1.20
C LEU A 22 4.87 12.16 0.21
N LEU A 23 4.15 11.44 1.08
CA LEU A 23 3.96 11.69 2.52
C LEU A 23 4.83 10.72 3.36
N HIS A 24 5.60 11.25 4.31
CA HIS A 24 6.22 10.46 5.40
C HIS A 24 5.41 10.66 6.68
N HIS A 25 5.27 9.59 7.49
CA HIS A 25 4.41 9.55 8.67
C HIS A 25 5.22 9.53 9.97
N LEU A 26 4.66 10.06 11.06
CA LEU A 26 5.24 9.97 12.42
C LEU A 26 5.52 8.54 12.91
N ALA A 27 4.92 7.52 12.27
CA ALA A 27 5.16 6.12 12.57
C ALA A 27 6.64 5.70 12.38
N THR A 28 7.41 6.45 11.57
CA THR A 28 8.83 6.16 11.37
C THR A 28 9.67 6.29 12.64
N LEU A 29 9.24 7.11 13.62
CA LEU A 29 9.95 7.24 14.89
C LEU A 29 9.84 5.95 15.72
N VAL A 30 8.64 5.37 15.79
CA VAL A 30 8.38 4.12 16.50
C VAL A 30 9.12 2.96 15.84
N LEU A 31 9.08 2.88 14.50
CA LEU A 31 9.83 1.88 13.75
C LEU A 31 11.35 2.01 13.95
N GLY A 32 11.87 3.24 13.95
CA GLY A 32 13.29 3.52 14.20
C GLY A 32 13.74 3.08 15.59
N PHE A 33 12.96 3.42 16.63
CA PHE A 33 13.26 3.00 17.99
C PHE A 33 13.24 1.47 18.16
N GLY A 34 12.21 0.80 17.63
CA GLY A 34 12.12 -0.66 17.65
C GLY A 34 13.28 -1.33 16.93
N GLY A 35 13.70 -0.80 15.77
CA GLY A 35 14.86 -1.28 15.03
C GLY A 35 16.16 -1.16 15.82
N ILE A 36 16.42 0.00 16.45
CA ILE A 36 17.63 0.21 17.29
C ILE A 36 17.62 -0.75 18.48
N TYR A 37 16.49 -0.89 19.17
CA TYR A 37 16.36 -1.80 20.30
C TYR A 37 16.69 -3.24 19.90
N HIS A 38 16.05 -3.77 18.84
CA HIS A 38 16.27 -5.15 18.41
C HIS A 38 17.67 -5.39 17.82
N ALA A 39 18.33 -4.37 17.28
CA ALA A 39 19.68 -4.49 16.74
C ALA A 39 20.78 -4.45 17.81
N LEU A 40 20.60 -3.66 18.88
CA LEU A 40 21.67 -3.39 19.86
C LEU A 40 21.44 -4.00 21.24
N LEU A 41 20.19 -4.06 21.72
CA LEU A 41 19.85 -4.41 23.10
C LEU A 41 19.04 -5.70 23.20
N GLY A 42 18.33 -6.07 22.14
CA GLY A 42 17.53 -7.28 22.06
C GLY A 42 18.37 -8.57 22.05
N PRO A 43 17.72 -9.72 22.30
CA PRO A 43 18.39 -11.02 22.21
C PRO A 43 18.82 -11.30 20.77
N LYS A 44 19.99 -11.95 20.61
CA LYS A 44 20.57 -12.27 19.29
C LYS A 44 19.77 -13.32 18.52
N THR A 45 19.09 -14.21 19.25
CA THR A 45 18.27 -15.29 18.75
C THR A 45 16.96 -15.31 19.54
N LEU A 46 15.89 -15.78 18.92
CA LEU A 46 14.54 -15.77 19.50
C LEU A 46 13.99 -17.17 19.75
N GLU A 47 14.66 -18.21 19.23
CA GLU A 47 14.24 -19.60 19.22
C GLU A 47 14.00 -20.16 20.62
N GLU A 48 14.85 -19.79 21.58
CA GLU A 48 14.80 -20.30 22.95
C GLU A 48 13.85 -19.49 23.84
N SER A 49 13.91 -18.16 23.75
CA SER A 49 13.13 -17.26 24.62
C SER A 49 11.71 -17.00 24.11
N PHE A 50 11.50 -17.03 22.79
CA PHE A 50 10.26 -16.61 22.14
C PHE A 50 9.94 -17.51 20.92
N PRO A 51 9.50 -18.77 21.14
CA PRO A 51 9.34 -19.76 20.07
C PRO A 51 8.31 -19.37 18.99
N PHE A 52 7.35 -18.50 19.32
CA PHE A 52 6.44 -17.93 18.33
C PHE A 52 7.16 -17.03 17.30
N PHE A 53 8.17 -16.27 17.72
CA PHE A 53 8.91 -15.35 16.85
C PHE A 53 10.21 -15.96 16.28
N GLY A 54 10.79 -16.96 16.96
CA GLY A 54 11.94 -17.71 16.44
C GLY A 54 11.61 -18.54 15.19
N TYR A 55 12.57 -18.67 14.28
CA TYR A 55 12.43 -19.47 13.06
C TYR A 55 13.78 -19.96 12.53
N VAL A 56 13.76 -21.09 11.83
CA VAL A 56 14.90 -21.61 11.08
C VAL A 56 14.51 -21.65 9.60
N TRP A 57 15.39 -21.19 8.70
CA TRP A 57 15.10 -21.11 7.25
C TRP A 57 14.67 -22.44 6.60
N LYS A 58 15.08 -23.57 7.18
CA LYS A 58 14.71 -24.92 6.70
C LYS A 58 13.30 -25.34 7.12
N ASP A 59 12.70 -24.67 8.10
CA ASP A 59 11.33 -24.95 8.53
C ASP A 59 10.33 -24.37 7.54
N ARG A 60 9.89 -25.22 6.62
CA ARG A 60 8.91 -24.87 5.58
C ARG A 60 7.58 -24.39 6.17
N ASN A 61 7.13 -24.96 7.29
CA ASN A 61 5.84 -24.60 7.89
C ASN A 61 5.91 -23.22 8.54
N LYS A 62 7.03 -22.89 9.19
CA LYS A 62 7.23 -21.55 9.74
C LYS A 62 7.33 -20.49 8.66
N MET A 63 8.03 -20.78 7.55
CA MET A 63 8.14 -19.86 6.42
C MET A 63 6.77 -19.58 5.78
N THR A 64 5.95 -20.61 5.53
CA THR A 64 4.60 -20.43 4.96
C THR A 64 3.65 -19.74 5.93
N THR A 65 3.78 -19.98 7.24
CA THR A 65 3.00 -19.28 8.27
C THR A 65 3.30 -17.78 8.28
N ILE A 66 4.59 -17.40 8.26
CA ILE A 66 5.01 -16.00 8.18
C ILE A 66 4.48 -15.37 6.91
N LEU A 67 4.64 -16.03 5.75
CA LEU A 67 4.10 -15.56 4.48
C LEU A 67 2.57 -15.36 4.54
N GLY A 68 1.84 -16.33 5.10
CA GLY A 68 0.38 -16.27 5.24
C GLY A 68 -0.10 -15.07 6.06
N ILE A 69 0.56 -14.78 7.18
CA ILE A 69 0.26 -13.60 8.00
C ILE A 69 0.46 -12.31 7.18
N HIS A 70 1.57 -12.19 6.46
CA HIS A 70 1.83 -11.01 5.61
C HIS A 70 0.81 -10.88 4.46
N LEU A 71 0.40 -11.98 3.83
CA LEU A 71 -0.62 -11.97 2.79
C LEU A 71 -1.98 -11.49 3.31
N ILE A 72 -2.36 -11.87 4.53
CA ILE A 72 -3.58 -11.36 5.18
C ILE A 72 -3.47 -9.85 5.42
N LEU A 73 -2.32 -9.37 5.93
CA LEU A 73 -2.10 -7.94 6.16
C LEU A 73 -2.14 -7.14 4.85
N LEU A 74 -1.54 -7.66 3.76
CA LEU A 74 -1.60 -7.06 2.44
C LEU A 74 -3.04 -7.04 1.89
N GLY A 75 -3.79 -8.14 2.06
CA GLY A 75 -5.19 -8.22 1.69
C GLY A 75 -6.04 -7.17 2.42
N LEU A 76 -5.86 -7.05 3.74
CA LEU A 76 -6.53 -6.00 4.53
C LEU A 76 -6.14 -4.60 4.05
N GLY A 77 -4.88 -4.36 3.73
CA GLY A 77 -4.41 -3.10 3.13
C GLY A 77 -5.11 -2.76 1.81
N ALA A 78 -5.30 -3.74 0.92
CA ALA A 78 -6.05 -3.55 -0.32
C ALA A 78 -7.54 -3.25 -0.05
N PHE A 79 -8.16 -3.92 0.93
CA PHE A 79 -9.53 -3.64 1.35
C PHE A 79 -9.70 -2.24 1.93
N LEU A 80 -8.72 -1.68 2.63
CA LEU A 80 -8.79 -0.30 3.13
C LEU A 80 -8.99 0.72 2.00
N LEU A 81 -8.37 0.50 0.83
CA LEU A 81 -8.60 1.34 -0.35
C LEU A 81 -10.05 1.20 -0.86
N VAL A 82 -10.59 -0.01 -0.89
CA VAL A 82 -12.00 -0.26 -1.26
C VAL A 82 -12.93 0.47 -0.30
N PHE A 83 -12.71 0.35 1.02
CA PHE A 83 -13.49 1.07 2.02
C PHE A 83 -13.40 2.60 1.84
N LYS A 84 -12.22 3.14 1.50
CA LYS A 84 -12.04 4.56 1.20
C LYS A 84 -12.90 5.02 0.02
N ALA A 85 -12.93 4.23 -1.05
CA ALA A 85 -13.67 4.54 -2.27
C ALA A 85 -15.19 4.41 -2.11
N LEU A 86 -15.67 3.46 -1.30
CA LEU A 86 -17.10 3.20 -1.10
C LEU A 86 -17.72 4.11 -0.05
N TYR A 87 -17.10 4.22 1.14
CA TYR A 87 -17.75 4.77 2.32
C TYR A 87 -17.15 6.12 2.75
N PHE A 88 -15.82 6.23 2.75
CA PHE A 88 -15.12 7.40 3.31
C PHE A 88 -14.88 8.51 2.26
N GLY A 89 -15.97 9.07 1.73
CA GLY A 89 -15.94 10.24 0.85
C GLY A 89 -15.49 9.98 -0.58
N GLY A 90 -15.05 8.77 -0.93
CA GLY A 90 -14.72 8.42 -2.32
C GLY A 90 -13.27 8.69 -2.74
N VAL A 91 -13.02 8.71 -4.03
CA VAL A 91 -11.71 8.98 -4.64
C VAL A 91 -11.87 10.03 -5.74
N TYR A 92 -10.78 10.73 -6.06
CA TYR A 92 -10.77 11.68 -7.18
C TYR A 92 -10.85 10.94 -8.51
N ASP A 93 -11.80 11.30 -9.36
CA ASP A 93 -12.02 10.75 -10.69
C ASP A 93 -11.88 11.85 -11.75
N THR A 94 -10.83 11.76 -12.56
CA THR A 94 -10.58 12.69 -13.67
C THR A 94 -11.60 12.56 -14.81
N TRP A 95 -12.33 11.46 -14.87
CA TRP A 95 -13.35 11.16 -15.89
C TRP A 95 -14.77 11.46 -15.42
N ALA A 96 -14.93 12.14 -14.28
CA ALA A 96 -16.23 12.56 -13.81
C ALA A 96 -16.92 13.48 -14.88
N PRO A 97 -18.25 13.35 -15.06
CA PRO A 97 -18.97 14.20 -16.01
C PRO A 97 -18.79 15.67 -15.64
N ARG A 98 -18.42 16.51 -16.63
CA ARG A 98 -18.14 17.95 -16.49
C ARG A 98 -16.77 18.32 -15.89
N GLY A 99 -15.84 17.36 -15.81
CA GLY A 99 -14.48 17.58 -15.32
C GLY A 99 -14.20 16.81 -14.03
N GLY A 100 -12.93 16.72 -13.65
CA GLY A 100 -12.51 15.87 -12.53
C GLY A 100 -13.10 16.28 -11.19
N ASP A 101 -13.61 15.31 -10.42
CA ASP A 101 -14.22 15.55 -9.10
C ASP A 101 -14.04 14.34 -8.16
N VAL A 102 -14.19 14.55 -6.86
CA VAL A 102 -14.20 13.49 -5.85
C VAL A 102 -15.56 12.83 -5.80
N ARG A 103 -15.60 11.50 -6.03
CA ARG A 103 -16.86 10.75 -5.98
C ARG A 103 -16.72 9.41 -5.27
N LYS A 104 -17.81 9.01 -4.61
CA LYS A 104 -17.98 7.65 -4.10
C LYS A 104 -18.21 6.70 -5.26
N ILE A 105 -17.62 5.51 -5.16
CA ILE A 105 -17.87 4.43 -6.11
C ILE A 105 -19.04 3.62 -5.58
N THR A 106 -20.12 3.51 -6.35
CA THR A 106 -21.33 2.77 -5.94
C THR A 106 -21.50 1.47 -6.72
N ASN A 107 -21.02 1.44 -7.97
CA ASN A 107 -21.11 0.29 -8.86
C ASN A 107 -19.70 -0.21 -9.16
N LEU A 108 -19.32 -1.31 -8.53
CA LEU A 108 -18.01 -1.95 -8.72
C LEU A 108 -18.06 -2.95 -9.88
N THR A 109 -16.98 -3.00 -10.67
CA THR A 109 -16.78 -4.09 -11.62
C THR A 109 -16.40 -5.35 -10.87
N LEU A 110 -17.32 -6.31 -10.78
CA LEU A 110 -17.10 -7.60 -10.13
C LEU A 110 -16.95 -8.77 -11.11
N SER A 111 -17.06 -8.49 -12.42
CA SER A 111 -16.95 -9.53 -13.45
C SER A 111 -15.52 -10.07 -13.53
N PRO A 112 -15.29 -11.38 -13.25
CA PRO A 112 -13.97 -11.96 -13.30
C PRO A 112 -13.33 -11.89 -14.69
N SER A 113 -14.13 -12.00 -15.76
CA SER A 113 -13.63 -11.94 -17.13
C SER A 113 -13.04 -10.58 -17.46
N ILE A 114 -13.63 -9.50 -16.93
CA ILE A 114 -13.10 -8.14 -17.11
C ILE A 114 -11.83 -7.97 -16.29
N ILE A 115 -11.86 -8.36 -15.01
CA ILE A 115 -10.72 -8.20 -14.08
C ILE A 115 -9.50 -8.98 -14.57
N PHE A 116 -9.63 -10.29 -14.81
CA PHE A 116 -8.53 -11.11 -15.31
C PHE A 116 -8.21 -10.82 -16.78
N GLY A 117 -9.13 -10.25 -17.54
CA GLY A 117 -8.88 -9.77 -18.90
C GLY A 117 -7.75 -8.73 -18.95
N TYR A 118 -7.62 -7.86 -17.94
CA TYR A 118 -6.49 -6.92 -17.85
C TYR A 118 -5.14 -7.61 -17.64
N LEU A 119 -5.10 -8.77 -16.99
CA LEU A 119 -3.87 -9.53 -16.75
C LEU A 119 -3.34 -10.21 -18.02
N LEU A 120 -4.25 -10.64 -18.90
CA LEU A 120 -3.94 -11.43 -20.09
C LEU A 120 -3.77 -10.59 -21.36
N LYS A 121 -4.03 -9.28 -21.28
CA LYS A 121 -3.80 -8.34 -22.38
C LYS A 121 -2.31 -8.17 -22.64
N SER A 122 -1.98 -7.90 -23.90
CA SER A 122 -0.60 -7.75 -24.36
C SER A 122 0.06 -6.48 -23.77
N PRO A 123 1.37 -6.53 -23.45
CA PRO A 123 2.13 -5.38 -22.93
C PRO A 123 2.43 -4.32 -24.00
N PHE A 124 2.13 -4.58 -25.27
CA PHE A 124 2.46 -3.67 -26.37
C PHE A 124 1.42 -2.55 -26.50
N GLY A 125 1.84 -1.43 -27.09
CA GLY A 125 1.06 -0.21 -27.20
C GLY A 125 -0.36 -0.43 -27.75
N GLY A 126 -1.34 0.24 -27.12
CA GLY A 126 -2.74 0.24 -27.54
C GLY A 126 -3.58 -0.97 -27.07
N LYS A 127 -3.05 -1.84 -26.20
CA LYS A 127 -3.75 -3.04 -25.71
C LYS A 127 -4.12 -3.02 -24.23
N ASP A 128 -3.81 -1.95 -23.50
CA ASP A 128 -4.21 -1.68 -22.11
C ASP A 128 -4.01 -2.86 -21.14
N GLY A 129 -2.91 -3.62 -21.30
CA GLY A 129 -2.51 -4.67 -20.36
C GLY A 129 -1.92 -4.11 -19.06
N LEU A 130 -2.13 -4.82 -17.95
CA LEU A 130 -1.59 -4.45 -16.65
C LEU A 130 -0.13 -4.93 -16.46
N LEU A 131 0.22 -6.06 -17.08
CA LEU A 131 1.58 -6.57 -17.10
C LEU A 131 2.31 -5.88 -18.25
N VAL A 132 3.29 -5.04 -17.91
CA VAL A 132 4.26 -4.43 -18.83
C VAL A 132 5.50 -5.30 -18.92
#